data_AF-K1ZZC2-F1
#
_entry.id   AF-K1ZZC2-F1
#
_cell.length_a   1.000
_cell.length_b   1.000
_cell.length_c   1.000
_cell.angle_alpha   90.00
_cell.angle_beta   90.00
_cell.angle_gamma   90.00
#
_symmetry.space_group_name_H-M   'P 1'
#
loop_
_entity.id
_entity.type
_entity.pdbx_description
1 polymer ?
#
loop_
_entity_poly.entity_id
_entity_poly.type
_entity_poly.pdbx_seq_one_letter_code
_entity_poly.pdbx_strand_id
1 'polypeptide(L)'
;MFSKKNMGALVGLYFSLCACYSGSLPHGKYSTVEEFLAAQKVIRVTADNTPGYGNQAASAAVTTRLRDMGFKGKFEFVYANLTTPKITTLFNLPQDIPDDYYDSKDNIEFIKLKEFINRHKNKTNELDALSITGATDDFGCSLATEDGVDIDHGMGPLDCSNPANFLDTEVFASVTPFYDQPNLLAVLDDPDPKLPYEQNDSDNKFFTMPVATLLEAKDYLQHDPQGQAILKQKPALTPLIEGMENQQFNVMPVYGYTIQENVCDKRGSPGCFPGNILQMITAARYAQVNGPASFHKPLVIAVFYDYSKEANTLMQLLQTDDWGKYTMPGTLEAKNAINALGLSKIFSVADIADPKTSQQMEALKPGQILLVWLGPLPKMIFDGLYNYTNTNVWPQIREGANTFDSLVLTGKPHFRCTPEWELGFDWINDPVFKDQFIRFYQYPNGFCDGMNTWQSNPMIYQDLGNFIVKAENPDSSLSTYFQRIKTEALKPENDRIHYVLQGVINILNTHSQKGKAAVL
;
A
#
# COMPACT_ATOMS: atom_id res chain seq x y z
N MET A 1 54.19 20.83 -43.91
CA MET A 1 55.23 21.79 -44.37
C MET A 1 54.54 23.06 -44.81
N PHE A 2 55.18 24.20 -44.55
CA PHE A 2 54.70 25.59 -44.64
C PHE A 2 53.86 26.09 -43.47
N SER A 3 54.03 27.28 -42.91
CA SER A 3 55.17 28.19 -42.75
C SER A 3 54.59 29.37 -41.95
N LYS A 4 55.21 29.75 -40.83
CA LYS A 4 54.93 31.01 -40.13
C LYS A 4 55.37 32.21 -40.98
N LYS A 5 54.58 33.30 -40.97
CA LYS A 5 54.99 34.72 -41.04
C LYS A 5 53.77 35.60 -40.67
N ASN A 6 53.82 36.24 -39.50
CA ASN A 6 54.15 37.66 -39.25
C ASN A 6 52.97 38.61 -39.56
N MET A 7 52.31 39.10 -38.50
CA MET A 7 52.53 40.40 -37.83
C MET A 7 51.90 41.58 -38.58
N GLY A 8 50.90 42.18 -37.95
CA GLY A 8 50.30 43.45 -38.33
C GLY A 8 49.31 43.88 -37.27
N ALA A 9 49.82 44.59 -36.26
CA ALA A 9 49.08 45.11 -35.13
C ALA A 9 48.08 46.20 -35.57
N LEU A 10 46.88 46.21 -34.96
CA LEU A 10 46.18 47.45 -34.67
C LEU A 10 45.45 47.31 -33.34
N VAL A 11 45.96 48.06 -32.37
CA VAL A 11 45.42 48.28 -31.04
C VAL A 11 44.22 49.21 -31.19
N GLY A 12 43.02 48.69 -30.90
CA GLY A 12 41.80 49.48 -30.73
C GLY A 12 41.22 49.16 -29.37
N LEU A 13 41.45 50.04 -28.40
CA LEU A 13 40.84 50.02 -27.08
C LEU A 13 39.30 50.09 -27.21
N TYR A 14 38.62 49.01 -26.84
CA TYR A 14 37.25 49.06 -26.35
C TYR A 14 37.26 48.53 -24.91
N PHE A 15 37.34 49.46 -23.96
CA PHE A 15 36.88 49.22 -22.59
C PHE A 15 35.35 49.09 -22.65
N SER A 16 34.86 47.87 -22.83
CA SER A 16 33.49 47.54 -22.50
C SER A 16 33.46 47.20 -21.02
N LEU A 17 32.76 48.04 -20.25
CA LEU A 17 32.39 47.78 -18.87
C LEU A 17 31.59 46.47 -18.81
N CYS A 18 32.27 45.36 -18.53
CA CYS A 18 31.63 44.20 -17.91
C CYS A 18 31.25 44.60 -16.48
N ALA A 19 30.09 45.24 -16.35
CA ALA A 19 29.38 45.24 -15.09
C ALA A 19 29.04 43.78 -14.79
N CYS A 20 29.79 43.17 -13.86
CA CYS A 20 29.35 41.96 -13.18
C CYS A 20 28.06 42.30 -12.44
N TYR A 21 26.92 42.19 -13.13
CA TYR A 21 25.64 42.00 -12.47
C TYR A 21 25.71 40.62 -11.82
N SER A 22 26.21 40.59 -10.59
CA SER A 22 25.85 39.56 -9.62
C SER A 22 24.38 39.80 -9.26
N GLY A 23 23.49 39.65 -10.24
CA GLY A 23 22.08 39.52 -9.97
C GLY A 23 21.94 38.23 -9.20
N SER A 24 21.72 38.34 -7.88
CA SER A 24 21.18 37.25 -7.09
C SER A 24 19.98 36.72 -7.87
N LEU A 25 20.07 35.49 -8.39
CA LEU A 25 18.94 34.81 -8.98
C LEU A 25 17.78 34.95 -7.99
N PRO A 26 16.58 35.39 -8.43
CA PRO A 26 15.48 35.61 -7.52
C PRO A 26 15.19 34.30 -6.79
N HIS A 27 15.49 34.27 -5.48
CA HIS A 27 15.18 33.13 -4.63
C HIS A 27 13.67 32.87 -4.73
N GLY A 28 13.29 31.63 -5.03
CA GLY A 28 11.90 31.20 -5.00
C GLY A 28 11.25 31.47 -3.64
N LYS A 29 9.92 31.41 -3.57
CA LYS A 29 9.13 31.53 -2.33
C LYS A 29 9.58 30.51 -1.27
N TYR A 30 10.00 29.32 -1.71
CA TYR A 30 10.51 28.24 -0.85
C TYR A 30 11.77 27.62 -1.46
N SER A 31 12.78 27.30 -0.63
CA SER A 31 14.01 26.65 -1.08
C SER A 31 14.08 25.16 -0.73
N THR A 32 13.35 24.72 0.30
CA THR A 32 13.29 23.32 0.73
C THR A 32 11.87 22.87 1.07
N VAL A 33 11.66 21.55 1.20
CA VAL A 33 10.39 20.95 1.62
C VAL A 33 10.03 21.36 3.06
N GLU A 34 11.01 21.39 3.95
CA GLU A 34 10.82 21.79 5.34
C GLU A 34 10.39 23.26 5.46
N GLU A 35 11.00 24.16 4.69
CA GLU A 35 10.59 25.57 4.63
C GLU A 35 9.16 25.71 4.11
N PHE A 36 8.82 24.96 3.05
CA PHE A 36 7.47 24.93 2.52
C PHE A 36 6.46 24.46 3.56
N LEU A 37 6.68 23.31 4.20
CA LEU A 37 5.77 22.74 5.19
C LEU A 37 5.64 23.62 6.43
N ALA A 38 6.72 24.23 6.91
CA ALA A 38 6.70 25.13 8.06
C ALA A 38 5.90 26.42 7.80
N ALA A 39 5.80 26.85 6.54
CA ALA A 39 5.03 28.03 6.14
C ALA A 39 3.52 27.75 6.00
N GLN A 40 3.10 26.49 5.91
CA GLN A 40 1.69 26.14 5.71
C GLN A 40 0.93 26.12 7.04
N LYS A 41 -0.25 26.77 7.04
CA LYS A 41 -1.20 26.68 8.16
C LYS A 41 -2.15 25.51 8.00
N VAL A 42 -2.53 25.22 6.76
CA VAL A 42 -3.44 24.14 6.38
C VAL A 42 -2.84 23.39 5.20
N ILE A 43 -2.99 22.07 5.20
CA ILE A 43 -2.83 21.22 4.01
C ILE A 43 -4.11 20.42 3.86
N ARG A 44 -4.69 20.42 2.66
CA ARG A 44 -5.93 19.69 2.38
C ARG A 44 -5.60 18.30 1.85
N VAL A 45 -6.00 17.26 2.56
CA VAL A 45 -5.81 15.87 2.14
C VAL A 45 -7.14 15.34 1.64
N THR A 46 -7.14 14.60 0.53
CA THR A 46 -8.37 14.01 0.00
C THR A 46 -8.31 12.50 -0.05
N ALA A 47 -9.46 11.85 0.11
CA ALA A 47 -9.60 10.40 -0.02
C ALA A 47 -10.77 10.05 -0.95
N ASP A 48 -10.47 9.21 -1.93
CA ASP A 48 -11.40 8.67 -2.92
C ASP A 48 -12.35 7.63 -2.29
N ASN A 49 -13.43 7.24 -2.99
CA ASN A 49 -14.37 6.18 -2.62
C ASN A 49 -14.14 4.89 -3.43
N THR A 50 -12.95 4.30 -3.35
CA THR A 50 -12.68 3.01 -4.00
C THR A 50 -13.00 1.81 -3.10
N PRO A 51 -13.33 0.63 -3.66
CA PRO A 51 -13.54 -0.59 -2.87
C PRO A 51 -12.34 -0.93 -1.97
N GLY A 52 -12.62 -1.51 -0.79
CA GLY A 52 -11.57 -1.79 0.20
C GLY A 52 -11.05 -0.52 0.89
N TYR A 53 -9.80 -0.57 1.38
CA TYR A 53 -9.16 0.51 2.15
C TYR A 53 -7.96 1.14 1.45
N GLY A 54 -7.60 0.68 0.24
CA GLY A 54 -6.32 1.02 -0.42
C GLY A 54 -6.10 2.53 -0.54
N ASN A 55 -6.94 3.22 -1.29
CA ASN A 55 -6.71 4.64 -1.58
C ASN A 55 -6.86 5.50 -0.31
N GLN A 56 -7.79 5.16 0.57
CA GLN A 56 -8.00 5.89 1.82
C GLN A 56 -6.80 5.71 2.78
N ALA A 57 -6.24 4.49 2.86
CA ALA A 57 -5.06 4.22 3.66
C ALA A 57 -3.82 4.92 3.11
N ALA A 58 -3.69 5.05 1.78
CA ALA A 58 -2.63 5.82 1.16
C ALA A 58 -2.73 7.31 1.51
N SER A 59 -3.93 7.91 1.46
CA SER A 59 -4.11 9.31 1.88
C SER A 59 -3.83 9.52 3.37
N ALA A 60 -4.22 8.57 4.24
CA ALA A 60 -3.84 8.60 5.65
C ALA A 60 -2.32 8.50 5.83
N ALA A 61 -1.63 7.68 5.03
CA ALA A 61 -0.17 7.56 5.03
C ALA A 61 0.53 8.87 4.65
N VAL A 62 0.02 9.58 3.63
CA VAL A 62 0.52 10.92 3.27
C VAL A 62 0.40 11.88 4.45
N THR A 63 -0.77 11.92 5.12
CA THR A 63 -0.99 12.74 6.31
C THR A 63 0.06 12.48 7.38
N THR A 64 0.28 11.21 7.73
CA THR A 64 1.31 10.81 8.71
C THR A 64 2.71 11.22 8.25
N ARG A 65 3.09 10.96 7.00
CA ARG A 65 4.42 11.29 6.49
C ARG A 65 4.69 12.79 6.51
N LEU A 66 3.70 13.61 6.16
CA LEU A 66 3.81 15.07 6.22
C LEU A 66 4.02 15.56 7.67
N ARG A 67 3.38 14.93 8.66
CA ARG A 67 3.68 15.19 10.09
C ARG A 67 5.13 14.86 10.43
N ASP A 68 5.62 13.70 10.01
CA ASP A 68 7.00 13.26 10.25
C ASP A 68 8.03 14.18 9.60
N MET A 69 7.69 14.76 8.44
CA MET A 69 8.49 15.78 7.74
C MET A 69 8.42 17.16 8.39
N GLY A 70 7.65 17.32 9.47
CA GLY A 70 7.63 18.53 10.29
C GLY A 70 6.43 19.45 10.11
N PHE A 71 5.42 19.09 9.30
CA PHE A 71 4.19 19.90 9.19
C PHE A 71 3.47 20.01 10.54
N LYS A 72 3.28 21.23 11.04
CA LYS A 72 2.61 21.53 12.32
C LYS A 72 1.23 22.15 12.18
N GLY A 73 0.81 22.52 10.97
CA GLY A 73 -0.49 23.12 10.69
C GLY A 73 -1.67 22.13 10.86
N LYS A 74 -2.88 22.57 10.54
CA LYS A 74 -4.09 21.72 10.54
C LYS A 74 -4.16 20.92 9.24
N PHE A 75 -4.62 19.68 9.30
CA PHE A 75 -5.07 18.99 8.08
C PHE A 75 -6.57 19.19 7.90
N GLU A 76 -7.00 19.44 6.67
CA GLU A 76 -8.40 19.26 6.27
C GLU A 76 -8.52 17.99 5.45
N PHE A 77 -9.11 16.95 6.02
CA PHE A 77 -9.26 15.64 5.40
C PHE A 77 -10.64 15.53 4.76
N VAL A 78 -10.70 15.69 3.43
CA VAL A 78 -11.95 15.72 2.65
C VAL A 78 -12.24 14.34 2.05
N TYR A 79 -13.44 13.82 2.29
CA TYR A 79 -13.83 12.47 1.86
C TYR A 79 -15.34 12.34 1.59
N ALA A 80 -15.72 11.38 0.75
CA ALA A 80 -17.13 11.09 0.46
C ALA A 80 -17.83 10.47 1.69
N ASN A 81 -19.11 10.77 1.91
CA ASN A 81 -19.90 10.26 3.04
C ASN A 81 -19.92 8.72 3.09
N LEU A 82 -19.99 8.03 1.95
CA LEU A 82 -19.90 6.56 1.89
C LEU A 82 -18.57 5.99 2.42
N THR A 83 -17.54 6.82 2.48
CA THR A 83 -16.20 6.47 2.99
C THR A 83 -16.10 6.62 4.51
N THR A 84 -17.11 7.20 5.18
CA THR A 84 -17.10 7.43 6.64
C THR A 84 -16.66 6.21 7.46
N PRO A 85 -17.22 4.99 7.26
CA PRO A 85 -16.81 3.83 8.05
C PRO A 85 -15.32 3.47 7.88
N LYS A 86 -14.75 3.74 6.70
CA LYS A 86 -13.33 3.49 6.43
C LYS A 86 -12.45 4.52 7.11
N ILE A 87 -12.82 5.81 7.02
CA ILE A 87 -12.08 6.90 7.67
C ILE A 87 -12.09 6.72 9.19
N THR A 88 -13.25 6.44 9.78
CA THR A 88 -13.36 6.23 11.23
C THR A 88 -12.54 5.02 11.68
N THR A 89 -12.47 3.96 10.86
CA THR A 89 -11.61 2.80 11.14
C THR A 89 -10.11 3.10 11.00
N LEU A 90 -9.70 3.84 9.95
CA LEU A 90 -8.29 4.16 9.68
C LEU A 90 -7.70 5.12 10.71
N PHE A 91 -8.47 6.13 11.13
CA PHE A 91 -8.07 7.15 12.09
C PHE A 91 -8.53 6.85 13.53
N ASN A 92 -9.16 5.68 13.75
CA ASN A 92 -9.64 5.25 15.07
C ASN A 92 -10.64 6.24 15.72
N LEU A 93 -11.54 6.79 14.92
CA LEU A 93 -12.55 7.77 15.34
C LEU A 93 -13.85 7.07 15.79
N PRO A 94 -14.78 7.77 16.47
CA PRO A 94 -16.14 7.30 16.66
C PRO A 94 -16.80 6.91 15.33
N GLN A 95 -17.66 5.89 15.33
CA GLN A 95 -18.33 5.44 14.09
C GLN A 95 -19.30 6.50 13.53
N ASP A 96 -19.92 7.29 14.42
CA ASP A 96 -20.87 8.34 14.08
C ASP A 96 -20.25 9.72 14.33
N ILE A 97 -19.48 10.23 13.36
CA ILE A 97 -18.95 11.60 13.38
C ILE A 97 -19.82 12.56 12.55
N PRO A 98 -19.95 13.85 12.97
CA PRO A 98 -20.63 14.87 12.19
C PRO A 98 -19.99 15.11 10.82
N ASP A 99 -20.67 15.85 9.95
CA ASP A 99 -20.17 16.18 8.59
C ASP A 99 -18.90 17.04 8.60
N ASP A 100 -18.66 17.71 9.73
CA ASP A 100 -17.45 18.46 10.06
C ASP A 100 -17.03 18.07 11.48
N TYR A 101 -15.96 17.30 11.58
CA TYR A 101 -15.46 16.75 12.83
C TYR A 101 -13.99 17.11 13.03
N TYR A 102 -13.69 17.85 14.10
CA TYR A 102 -12.32 18.20 14.45
C TYR A 102 -11.74 17.25 15.50
N ASP A 103 -10.71 16.50 15.11
CA ASP A 103 -9.85 15.76 16.01
C ASP A 103 -8.71 16.64 16.52
N SER A 104 -8.89 17.14 17.74
CA SER A 104 -7.89 17.97 18.42
C SER A 104 -6.59 17.23 18.77
N LYS A 105 -6.60 15.89 18.84
CA LYS A 105 -5.43 15.11 19.20
C LYS A 105 -4.39 15.13 18.07
N ASP A 106 -4.85 14.86 16.85
CA ASP A 106 -3.99 14.76 15.67
C ASP A 106 -4.02 16.04 14.81
N ASN A 107 -4.80 17.04 15.23
CA ASN A 107 -5.00 18.33 14.56
C ASN A 107 -5.48 18.13 13.11
N ILE A 108 -6.56 17.34 12.97
CA ILE A 108 -7.19 16.99 11.70
C ILE A 108 -8.67 17.37 11.77
N GLU A 109 -9.13 18.13 10.79
CA GLU A 109 -10.55 18.39 10.54
C GLU A 109 -11.03 17.46 9.44
N PHE A 110 -11.92 16.55 9.78
CA PHE A 110 -12.56 15.61 8.87
C PHE A 110 -13.82 16.26 8.30
N ILE A 111 -13.81 16.53 7.00
CA ILE A 111 -14.87 17.25 6.30
C ILE A 111 -15.48 16.33 5.25
N LYS A 112 -16.76 16.00 5.39
CA LYS A 112 -17.47 15.28 4.34
C LYS A 112 -17.60 16.15 3.10
N LEU A 113 -17.50 15.55 1.93
CA LEU A 113 -17.43 16.26 0.65
C LEU A 113 -18.62 17.21 0.43
N LYS A 114 -19.83 16.80 0.83
CA LYS A 114 -21.01 17.66 0.80
C LYS A 114 -20.84 18.96 1.59
N GLU A 115 -20.28 18.88 2.80
CA GLU A 115 -20.03 20.06 3.63
C GLU A 115 -18.91 20.92 3.03
N PHE A 116 -17.84 20.30 2.54
CA PHE A 116 -16.78 21.01 1.83
C PHE A 116 -17.32 21.82 0.64
N ILE A 117 -18.21 21.23 -0.16
CA ILE A 117 -18.86 21.90 -1.30
C ILE A 117 -19.78 23.04 -0.84
N ASN A 118 -20.50 22.88 0.26
CA ASN A 118 -21.30 23.96 0.82
C ASN A 118 -20.43 25.16 1.20
N ARG A 119 -19.28 24.90 1.83
CA ARG A 119 -18.29 25.95 2.17
C ARG A 119 -17.72 26.62 0.93
N HIS A 120 -17.39 25.85 -0.11
CA HIS A 120 -16.94 26.37 -1.41
C HIS A 120 -17.99 27.31 -2.03
N LYS A 121 -19.25 26.85 -2.15
CA LYS A 121 -20.38 27.65 -2.68
C LYS A 121 -20.61 28.93 -1.89
N ASN A 122 -20.40 28.89 -0.57
CA ASN A 122 -20.54 30.03 0.32
C ASN A 122 -19.26 30.88 0.47
N LYS A 123 -18.18 30.54 -0.24
CA LYS A 123 -16.86 31.22 -0.19
C LYS A 123 -16.27 31.28 1.22
N THR A 124 -16.42 30.21 1.98
CA THR A 124 -15.87 30.08 3.34
C THR A 124 -14.65 29.17 3.40
N ASN A 125 -14.28 28.51 2.29
CA ASN A 125 -12.99 27.84 2.18
C ASN A 125 -11.89 28.88 2.00
N GLU A 126 -10.77 28.70 2.70
CA GLU A 126 -9.55 29.45 2.44
C GLU A 126 -8.81 28.84 1.24
N LEU A 127 -8.21 29.70 0.42
CA LEU A 127 -7.30 29.27 -0.64
C LEU A 127 -5.99 28.82 0.01
N ASP A 128 -5.67 27.53 -0.09
CA ASP A 128 -4.45 26.95 0.47
C ASP A 128 -3.39 26.69 -0.59
N ALA A 129 -2.12 26.59 -0.20
CA ALA A 129 -1.05 26.35 -1.18
C ALA A 129 -1.07 24.94 -1.79
N LEU A 130 -1.57 23.95 -1.04
CA LEU A 130 -1.49 22.54 -1.42
C LEU A 130 -2.72 21.75 -1.00
N SER A 131 -3.25 21.00 -1.96
CA SER A 131 -3.99 19.78 -1.67
C SER A 131 -3.24 18.54 -2.17
N ILE A 132 -3.36 17.43 -1.44
CA ILE A 132 -2.64 16.19 -1.74
C ILE A 132 -3.51 14.95 -1.51
N THR A 133 -3.36 13.93 -2.34
CA THR A 133 -3.95 12.59 -2.14
C THR A 133 -2.88 11.51 -2.21
N GLY A 134 -3.09 10.40 -1.50
CA GLY A 134 -2.23 9.21 -1.59
C GLY A 134 -2.62 8.23 -2.70
N ALA A 135 -3.79 8.39 -3.32
CA ALA A 135 -4.17 7.69 -4.55
C ALA A 135 -5.49 8.26 -5.07
N THR A 136 -5.71 8.17 -6.37
CA THR A 136 -6.99 8.53 -6.98
C THR A 136 -7.24 7.65 -8.18
N ASP A 137 -8.44 7.07 -8.21
CA ASP A 137 -8.96 6.38 -9.38
C ASP A 137 -10.00 7.26 -10.08
N ASP A 138 -10.76 8.06 -9.31
CA ASP A 138 -11.77 8.97 -9.83
C ASP A 138 -11.99 10.17 -8.87
N PHE A 139 -11.12 11.18 -8.92
CA PHE A 139 -11.30 12.39 -8.14
C PHE A 139 -12.03 13.47 -8.95
N GLY A 140 -13.25 13.80 -8.53
CA GLY A 140 -14.03 14.88 -9.14
C GLY A 140 -15.53 14.78 -8.89
N CYS A 141 -16.30 15.22 -9.88
CA CYS A 141 -17.77 15.30 -9.83
C CYS A 141 -18.46 13.95 -9.55
N SER A 142 -17.85 12.81 -9.90
CA SER A 142 -18.42 11.49 -9.62
C SER A 142 -18.60 11.27 -8.10
N LEU A 143 -17.58 11.59 -7.29
CA LEU A 143 -17.65 11.48 -5.83
C LEU A 143 -18.71 12.39 -5.21
N ALA A 144 -18.83 13.61 -5.71
CA ALA A 144 -19.84 14.54 -5.22
C ALA A 144 -21.27 14.13 -5.64
N THR A 145 -21.43 13.47 -6.79
CA THR A 145 -22.71 12.89 -7.23
C THR A 145 -23.13 11.74 -6.32
N GLU A 146 -22.18 10.87 -5.92
CA GLU A 146 -22.43 9.77 -4.98
C GLU A 146 -22.85 10.25 -3.58
N ASP A 147 -22.39 11.43 -3.17
CA ASP A 147 -22.80 12.08 -1.92
C ASP A 147 -24.12 12.87 -2.02
N GLY A 148 -24.84 12.72 -3.15
CA GLY A 148 -26.12 13.37 -3.40
C GLY A 148 -26.00 14.89 -3.52
N VAL A 149 -24.81 15.39 -3.86
CA VAL A 149 -24.59 16.80 -4.17
C VAL A 149 -24.99 17.03 -5.62
N ASP A 150 -25.95 17.93 -5.83
CA ASP A 150 -26.30 18.38 -7.17
C ASP A 150 -25.15 19.23 -7.72
N ILE A 151 -24.43 18.65 -8.68
CA ILE A 151 -23.36 19.31 -9.40
C ILE A 151 -23.92 19.62 -10.77
N ASP A 152 -24.16 20.90 -11.02
CA ASP A 152 -24.56 21.33 -12.35
C ASP A 152 -23.38 21.07 -13.30
N HIS A 153 -23.49 20.00 -14.09
CA HIS A 153 -22.48 19.60 -15.07
C HIS A 153 -22.30 20.65 -16.19
N GLY A 154 -23.14 21.69 -16.23
CA GLY A 154 -23.01 22.84 -17.11
C GLY A 154 -22.65 24.12 -16.35
N MET A 155 -21.36 24.48 -16.31
CA MET A 155 -20.89 25.84 -15.98
C MET A 155 -21.34 26.40 -14.60
N GLY A 156 -21.46 25.56 -13.58
CA GLY A 156 -21.52 26.00 -12.17
C GLY A 156 -20.13 26.36 -11.61
N PRO A 157 -20.05 26.97 -10.41
CA PRO A 157 -18.80 27.43 -9.79
C PRO A 157 -17.79 26.32 -9.42
N LEU A 158 -18.14 25.04 -9.57
CA LEU A 158 -17.26 23.91 -9.27
C LEU A 158 -16.64 23.37 -10.55
N ASP A 159 -15.37 23.69 -10.79
CA ASP A 159 -14.58 23.13 -11.88
C ASP A 159 -14.02 21.76 -11.48
N CYS A 160 -14.75 20.69 -11.79
CA CYS A 160 -14.30 19.31 -11.56
C CYS A 160 -13.21 18.83 -12.54
N SER A 161 -12.90 19.59 -13.60
CA SER A 161 -11.86 19.20 -14.55
C SER A 161 -10.45 19.49 -14.01
N ASN A 162 -10.36 20.33 -12.98
CA ASN A 162 -9.12 20.69 -12.32
C ASN A 162 -9.25 20.48 -10.79
N PRO A 163 -8.63 19.43 -10.23
CA PRO A 163 -8.67 19.16 -8.80
C PRO A 163 -8.19 20.31 -7.91
N ALA A 164 -7.26 21.15 -8.38
CA ALA A 164 -6.78 22.31 -7.64
C ALA A 164 -7.90 23.37 -7.49
N ASN A 165 -8.68 23.60 -8.56
CA ASN A 165 -9.87 24.47 -8.54
C ASN A 165 -10.97 23.91 -7.64
N PHE A 166 -11.27 22.62 -7.80
CA PHE A 166 -12.29 21.95 -7.01
C PHE A 166 -12.01 22.04 -5.50
N LEU A 167 -10.73 22.00 -5.12
CA LEU A 167 -10.29 21.97 -3.72
C LEU A 167 -9.87 23.32 -3.16
N ASP A 168 -10.07 24.43 -3.89
CA ASP A 168 -9.60 25.76 -3.46
C ASP A 168 -8.12 25.75 -3.05
N THR A 169 -7.24 25.25 -3.94
CA THR A 169 -5.79 25.20 -3.69
C THR A 169 -4.95 25.68 -4.87
N GLU A 170 -3.80 26.30 -4.60
CA GLU A 170 -2.86 26.74 -5.65
C GLU A 170 -2.35 25.54 -6.47
N VAL A 171 -2.04 24.42 -5.81
CA VAL A 171 -1.56 23.18 -6.43
C VAL A 171 -2.26 21.97 -5.82
N PHE A 172 -2.66 21.01 -6.66
CA PHE A 172 -3.05 19.67 -6.27
C PHE A 172 -1.97 18.66 -6.64
N ALA A 173 -1.72 17.70 -5.75
CA ALA A 173 -0.77 16.62 -5.96
C ALA A 173 -1.40 15.24 -5.70
N SER A 174 -1.21 14.30 -6.62
CA SER A 174 -1.50 12.88 -6.41
C SER A 174 -0.19 12.12 -6.25
N VAL A 175 0.02 11.54 -5.08
CA VAL A 175 1.19 10.70 -4.77
C VAL A 175 0.76 9.27 -4.69
N THR A 176 0.90 8.54 -5.78
CA THR A 176 0.43 7.16 -5.89
C THR A 176 1.44 6.17 -5.27
N PRO A 177 1.00 5.09 -4.60
CA PRO A 177 1.86 3.96 -4.21
C PRO A 177 2.18 3.03 -5.40
N PHE A 178 1.47 3.15 -6.53
CA PHE A 178 1.64 2.27 -7.69
C PHE A 178 2.94 2.62 -8.43
N TYR A 179 3.87 1.67 -8.56
CA TYR A 179 5.23 1.95 -9.07
C TYR A 179 5.28 2.32 -10.57
N ASP A 180 4.31 1.86 -11.36
CA ASP A 180 4.23 2.15 -12.80
C ASP A 180 3.30 3.34 -13.13
N GLN A 181 2.81 4.05 -12.13
CA GLN A 181 1.89 5.18 -12.32
C GLN A 181 2.60 6.50 -12.04
N PRO A 182 2.47 7.51 -12.92
CA PRO A 182 3.04 8.84 -12.68
C PRO A 182 2.38 9.50 -11.47
N ASN A 183 3.14 10.36 -10.78
CA ASN A 183 2.53 11.33 -9.88
C ASN A 183 1.94 12.48 -10.70
N LEU A 184 0.76 12.96 -10.31
CA LEU A 184 0.03 13.99 -11.04
C LEU A 184 0.05 15.31 -10.28
N LEU A 185 0.35 16.40 -10.97
CA LEU A 185 0.26 17.76 -10.43
C LEU A 185 -0.70 18.61 -11.27
N ALA A 186 -1.64 19.30 -10.61
CA ALA A 186 -2.58 20.25 -11.23
C ALA A 186 -2.49 21.63 -10.54
N VAL A 187 -2.79 22.71 -11.26
CA VAL A 187 -2.61 24.11 -10.81
C VAL A 187 -3.90 24.91 -11.02
N LEU A 188 -4.29 25.74 -10.06
CA LEU A 188 -5.56 26.50 -10.04
C LEU A 188 -5.86 27.23 -11.37
N ASP A 189 -4.92 28.03 -11.88
CA ASP A 189 -5.14 28.90 -13.04
C ASP A 189 -4.68 28.31 -14.38
N ASP A 190 -4.55 26.98 -14.52
CA ASP A 190 -4.15 26.37 -15.80
C ASP A 190 -5.35 26.25 -16.77
N PRO A 191 -5.40 27.04 -17.86
CA PRO A 191 -6.54 27.06 -18.78
C PRO A 191 -6.50 25.90 -19.80
N ASP A 192 -5.43 25.11 -19.88
CA ASP A 192 -5.35 23.95 -20.76
C ASP A 192 -5.62 22.68 -19.94
N PRO A 193 -6.82 22.06 -20.02
CA PRO A 193 -7.12 20.78 -19.36
C PRO A 193 -6.31 19.60 -19.92
N LYS A 194 -5.32 19.86 -20.80
CA LYS A 194 -4.44 18.84 -21.37
C LYS A 194 -3.33 18.47 -20.41
N LEU A 195 -3.68 17.46 -19.64
CA LEU A 195 -2.86 16.56 -18.85
C LEU A 195 -2.19 17.22 -17.63
N PRO A 196 -2.51 16.79 -16.40
CA PRO A 196 -1.70 17.12 -15.22
C PRO A 196 -0.21 16.94 -15.52
N TYR A 197 0.64 17.77 -14.92
CA TYR A 197 2.08 17.60 -15.04
C TYR A 197 2.46 16.24 -14.41
N GLU A 198 2.93 15.34 -15.26
CA GLU A 198 3.36 14.00 -14.87
C GLU A 198 4.83 14.00 -14.47
N GLN A 199 5.13 13.46 -13.29
CA GLN A 199 6.51 13.14 -12.90
C GLN A 199 6.80 11.65 -13.14
N ASN A 200 7.54 11.33 -14.20
CA ASN A 200 7.84 9.97 -14.69
C ASN A 200 9.17 9.37 -14.15
N ASP A 201 9.46 9.45 -12.86
CA ASP A 201 10.64 8.78 -12.25
C ASP A 201 10.25 7.87 -11.07
N SER A 202 9.06 7.27 -11.14
CA SER A 202 8.51 6.42 -10.07
C SER A 202 9.31 5.13 -9.84
N ASP A 203 10.06 4.66 -10.85
CA ASP A 203 10.84 3.41 -10.83
C ASP A 203 11.87 3.33 -9.68
N ASN A 204 12.27 4.48 -9.13
CA ASN A 204 13.24 4.58 -8.04
C ASN A 204 12.70 5.31 -6.79
N LYS A 205 11.41 5.67 -6.75
CA LYS A 205 10.81 6.38 -5.62
C LYS A 205 9.85 5.47 -4.87
N PHE A 206 9.97 5.41 -3.55
CA PHE A 206 9.18 4.54 -2.69
C PHE A 206 8.18 5.33 -1.87
N PHE A 207 7.00 4.75 -1.68
CA PHE A 207 5.95 5.31 -0.83
C PHE A 207 6.03 4.73 0.59
N THR A 208 7.21 4.65 1.20
CA THR A 208 7.36 3.97 2.50
C THR A 208 6.95 4.84 3.68
N MET A 209 6.23 4.22 4.63
CA MET A 209 5.93 4.80 5.94
C MET A 209 6.31 3.82 7.06
N PRO A 210 6.78 4.30 8.22
CA PRO A 210 6.80 3.50 9.42
C PRO A 210 5.40 2.96 9.69
N VAL A 211 5.33 1.72 10.12
CA VAL A 211 4.08 1.02 10.45
C VAL A 211 4.15 0.53 11.89
N ALA A 212 2.99 0.35 12.49
CA ALA A 212 2.90 -0.12 13.86
C ALA A 212 3.66 -1.43 14.06
N THR A 213 4.29 -1.56 15.21
CA THR A 213 4.97 -2.77 15.69
C THR A 213 3.99 -3.68 16.42
N LEU A 214 4.38 -4.95 16.60
CA LEU A 214 3.60 -5.90 17.42
C LEU A 214 3.41 -5.38 18.87
N LEU A 215 4.41 -4.68 19.41
CA LEU A 215 4.34 -4.10 20.75
C LEU A 215 3.31 -2.97 20.83
N GLU A 216 3.28 -2.07 19.85
CA GLU A 216 2.30 -0.97 19.79
C GLU A 216 0.87 -1.52 19.60
N ALA A 217 0.69 -2.55 18.76
CA ALA A 217 -0.60 -3.22 18.62
C ALA A 217 -1.06 -3.87 19.94
N LYS A 218 -0.15 -4.51 20.68
CA LYS A 218 -0.43 -5.09 21.99
C LYS A 218 -0.79 -4.02 23.02
N ASP A 219 0.00 -2.95 23.09
CA ASP A 219 -0.24 -1.84 24.01
C ASP A 219 -1.61 -1.20 23.76
N TYR A 220 -1.95 -0.95 22.49
CA TYR A 220 -3.27 -0.46 22.09
C TYR A 220 -4.38 -1.40 22.56
N LEU A 221 -4.27 -2.71 22.30
CA LEU A 221 -5.28 -3.68 22.72
C LEU A 221 -5.46 -3.76 24.24
N GLN A 222 -4.40 -3.55 25.01
CA GLN A 222 -4.40 -3.67 26.47
C GLN A 222 -4.85 -2.39 27.19
N HIS A 223 -4.51 -1.22 26.67
CA HIS A 223 -4.65 0.05 27.38
C HIS A 223 -5.64 1.03 26.75
N ASP A 224 -5.92 0.93 25.44
CA ASP A 224 -6.89 1.79 24.77
C ASP A 224 -8.32 1.23 24.94
N PRO A 225 -9.33 2.06 25.30
CA PRO A 225 -10.71 1.61 25.43
C PRO A 225 -11.29 0.96 24.16
N GLN A 226 -10.95 1.45 22.97
CA GLN A 226 -11.36 0.85 21.70
C GLN A 226 -10.60 -0.46 21.45
N GLY A 227 -9.31 -0.50 21.77
CA GLY A 227 -8.52 -1.73 21.75
C GLY A 227 -9.11 -2.84 22.63
N GLN A 228 -9.49 -2.50 23.87
CA GLN A 228 -10.16 -3.42 24.79
C GLN A 228 -11.55 -3.86 24.30
N ALA A 229 -12.29 -2.98 23.61
CA ALA A 229 -13.56 -3.33 23.00
C ALA A 229 -13.37 -4.36 21.87
N ILE A 230 -12.29 -4.25 21.10
CA ILE A 230 -11.93 -5.23 20.06
C ILE A 230 -11.56 -6.57 20.68
N LEU A 231 -10.78 -6.61 21.78
CA LEU A 231 -10.47 -7.86 22.47
C LEU A 231 -11.72 -8.59 22.96
N LYS A 232 -12.78 -7.88 23.36
CA LYS A 232 -14.06 -8.50 23.72
C LYS A 232 -14.75 -9.17 22.52
N GLN A 233 -14.61 -8.59 21.32
CA GLN A 233 -15.20 -9.12 20.09
C GLN A 233 -14.33 -10.20 19.44
N LYS A 234 -13.01 -10.15 19.63
CA LYS A 234 -12.00 -11.00 19.02
C LYS A 234 -11.04 -11.55 20.09
N PRO A 235 -11.53 -12.40 21.01
CA PRO A 235 -10.77 -12.83 22.19
C PRO A 235 -9.50 -13.62 21.86
N ALA A 236 -9.43 -14.27 20.69
CA ALA A 236 -8.24 -15.02 20.29
C ALA A 236 -7.10 -14.12 19.75
N LEU A 237 -7.27 -12.80 19.67
CA LEU A 237 -6.16 -11.87 19.37
C LEU A 237 -5.08 -11.91 20.44
N THR A 238 -5.46 -12.05 21.71
CA THR A 238 -4.50 -12.14 22.82
C THR A 238 -3.54 -13.33 22.67
N PRO A 239 -4.02 -14.59 22.58
CA PRO A 239 -3.13 -15.74 22.40
C PRO A 239 -2.40 -15.72 21.05
N LEU A 240 -2.96 -15.09 20.01
CA LEU A 240 -2.23 -14.89 18.75
C LEU A 240 -0.96 -14.03 18.98
N ILE A 241 -1.13 -12.86 19.59
CA ILE A 241 -0.03 -11.92 19.88
C ILE A 241 0.98 -12.54 20.84
N GLU A 242 0.50 -13.14 21.93
CA GLU A 242 1.37 -13.78 22.92
C GLU A 242 2.13 -14.97 22.31
N GLY A 243 1.50 -15.74 21.44
CA GLY A 243 2.15 -16.84 20.73
C GLY A 243 3.19 -16.37 19.72
N MET A 244 2.98 -15.22 19.07
CA MET A 244 3.96 -14.55 18.21
C MET A 244 5.17 -14.07 19.01
N GLU A 245 4.95 -13.35 20.11
CA GLU A 245 6.01 -12.82 20.99
C GLU A 245 6.84 -13.95 21.61
N ASN A 246 6.18 -14.98 22.13
CA ASN A 246 6.81 -16.11 22.78
C ASN A 246 7.29 -17.17 21.76
N GLN A 247 7.10 -16.93 20.47
CA GLN A 247 7.48 -17.81 19.37
C GLN A 247 6.95 -19.25 19.50
N GLN A 248 5.75 -19.42 20.08
CA GLN A 248 5.10 -20.71 20.30
C GLN A 248 4.73 -21.39 18.98
N PHE A 249 4.36 -20.58 18.00
CA PHE A 249 4.12 -20.97 16.62
C PHE A 249 4.75 -19.95 15.68
N ASN A 250 4.91 -20.36 14.43
CA ASN A 250 5.21 -19.47 13.33
C ASN A 250 3.92 -18.83 12.80
N VAL A 251 4.02 -17.67 12.14
CA VAL A 251 2.86 -17.00 11.54
C VAL A 251 3.11 -16.68 10.08
N MET A 252 2.17 -17.02 9.20
CA MET A 252 2.16 -16.54 7.81
C MET A 252 1.02 -15.52 7.66
N PRO A 253 1.30 -14.21 7.68
CA PRO A 253 0.30 -13.17 7.47
C PRO A 253 -0.18 -13.17 6.01
N VAL A 254 -1.49 -13.08 5.82
CA VAL A 254 -2.13 -13.06 4.51
C VAL A 254 -3.10 -11.91 4.42
N TYR A 255 -2.80 -10.94 3.55
CA TYR A 255 -3.68 -9.83 3.26
C TYR A 255 -4.11 -9.87 1.80
N GLY A 256 -5.43 -9.84 1.62
CA GLY A 256 -6.09 -9.50 0.37
C GLY A 256 -6.79 -10.60 -0.39
N TYR A 257 -7.53 -10.22 -1.43
CA TYR A 257 -8.13 -11.11 -2.43
C TYR A 257 -7.09 -11.79 -3.31
N THR A 258 -5.81 -11.46 -3.14
CA THR A 258 -4.70 -11.97 -3.92
C THR A 258 -4.63 -13.51 -4.00
N ILE A 259 -5.00 -14.23 -2.93
CA ILE A 259 -5.10 -15.70 -2.99
C ILE A 259 -6.55 -16.21 -3.07
N GLN A 260 -7.51 -15.31 -3.18
CA GLN A 260 -8.90 -15.63 -3.52
C GLN A 260 -9.02 -15.59 -5.04
N GLU A 261 -9.63 -16.62 -5.65
CA GLU A 261 -9.70 -16.68 -7.11
C GLU A 261 -10.71 -15.61 -7.62
N ASN A 262 -10.18 -14.47 -8.07
CA ASN A 262 -10.91 -13.22 -8.43
C ASN A 262 -11.97 -13.40 -9.54
N VAL A 263 -11.96 -14.55 -10.22
CA VAL A 263 -12.88 -14.88 -11.33
C VAL A 263 -14.31 -15.18 -10.83
N CYS A 264 -14.49 -15.30 -9.52
CA CYS A 264 -15.73 -15.69 -8.87
C CYS A 264 -16.83 -14.62 -8.88
N ASP A 265 -16.48 -13.33 -8.73
CA ASP A 265 -17.50 -12.30 -8.49
C ASP A 265 -18.13 -11.74 -9.76
N LYS A 266 -17.50 -11.90 -10.94
CA LYS A 266 -17.95 -11.20 -12.15
C LYS A 266 -18.91 -12.00 -13.05
N ARG A 267 -19.12 -13.32 -12.85
CA ARG A 267 -19.86 -14.14 -13.84
C ARG A 267 -20.80 -15.25 -13.31
N GLY A 268 -21.07 -15.34 -12.02
CA GLY A 268 -22.06 -16.30 -11.49
C GLY A 268 -21.79 -17.77 -11.86
N SER A 269 -20.53 -18.13 -12.13
CA SER A 269 -20.17 -19.47 -12.57
C SER A 269 -20.16 -20.45 -11.38
N PRO A 270 -20.90 -21.57 -11.43
CA PRO A 270 -20.90 -22.56 -10.37
C PRO A 270 -19.55 -23.29 -10.34
N GLY A 271 -18.70 -23.01 -9.34
CA GLY A 271 -17.42 -23.73 -9.21
C GLY A 271 -16.26 -23.00 -8.54
N CYS A 272 -16.50 -21.97 -7.71
CA CYS A 272 -15.43 -21.22 -7.04
C CYS A 272 -14.61 -22.08 -6.09
N PHE A 273 -13.46 -22.55 -6.58
CA PHE A 273 -12.52 -23.34 -5.82
C PHE A 273 -11.43 -22.43 -5.22
N PRO A 274 -11.09 -22.56 -3.93
CA PRO A 274 -10.03 -21.76 -3.30
C PRO A 274 -8.62 -22.27 -3.66
N GLY A 275 -8.29 -22.31 -4.95
CA GLY A 275 -7.10 -23.02 -5.45
C GLY A 275 -5.77 -22.40 -5.06
N ASN A 276 -5.67 -21.08 -5.08
CA ASN A 276 -4.47 -20.38 -4.61
C ASN A 276 -4.25 -20.57 -3.10
N ILE A 277 -5.33 -20.65 -2.30
CA ILE A 277 -5.23 -20.96 -0.87
C ILE A 277 -4.72 -22.40 -0.65
N LEU A 278 -5.22 -23.37 -1.43
CA LEU A 278 -4.71 -24.75 -1.37
C LEU A 278 -3.23 -24.82 -1.77
N GLN A 279 -2.80 -24.09 -2.80
CA GLN A 279 -1.39 -23.96 -3.18
C GLN A 279 -0.54 -23.46 -2.01
N MET A 280 -1.00 -22.44 -1.28
CA MET A 280 -0.27 -21.92 -0.12
C MET A 280 -0.19 -22.91 1.04
N ILE A 281 -1.27 -23.63 1.35
CA ILE A 281 -1.28 -24.63 2.43
C ILE A 281 -0.36 -25.82 2.08
N THR A 282 -0.42 -26.30 0.83
CA THR A 282 0.46 -27.38 0.35
C THR A 282 1.92 -26.95 0.31
N ALA A 283 2.22 -25.74 -0.14
CA ALA A 283 3.56 -25.16 -0.11
C ALA A 283 4.10 -25.00 1.31
N ALA A 284 3.27 -24.52 2.23
CA ALA A 284 3.64 -24.39 3.63
C ALA A 284 3.99 -25.76 4.23
N ARG A 285 3.16 -26.78 3.98
CA ARG A 285 3.47 -28.12 4.45
C ARG A 285 4.73 -28.70 3.82
N TYR A 286 4.97 -28.45 2.53
CA TYR A 286 6.21 -28.83 1.87
C TYR A 286 7.43 -28.19 2.57
N ALA A 287 7.37 -26.90 2.90
CA ALA A 287 8.42 -26.21 3.63
C ALA A 287 8.60 -26.76 5.06
N GLN A 288 7.53 -27.12 5.77
CA GLN A 288 7.64 -27.79 7.08
C GLN A 288 8.33 -29.15 7.01
N VAL A 289 8.19 -29.89 5.90
CA VAL A 289 8.77 -31.23 5.73
C VAL A 289 10.21 -31.19 5.22
N ASN A 290 10.53 -30.24 4.35
CA ASN A 290 11.82 -30.19 3.64
C ASN A 290 12.73 -29.04 4.08
N GLY A 291 12.21 -28.06 4.81
CA GLY A 291 12.94 -26.90 5.30
C GLY A 291 13.77 -27.19 6.55
N PRO A 292 14.58 -26.21 7.00
CA PRO A 292 15.31 -26.29 8.25
C PRO A 292 14.38 -26.38 9.48
N ALA A 293 14.96 -26.70 10.64
CA ALA A 293 14.23 -26.90 11.89
C ALA A 293 13.37 -25.71 12.34
N SER A 294 13.67 -24.49 11.87
CA SER A 294 12.86 -23.29 12.09
C SER A 294 11.42 -23.43 11.56
N PHE A 295 11.19 -24.26 10.54
CA PHE A 295 9.86 -24.55 9.99
C PHE A 295 9.06 -25.61 10.75
N HIS A 296 9.66 -26.36 11.69
CA HIS A 296 8.98 -27.47 12.37
C HIS A 296 7.99 -27.03 13.45
N LYS A 297 8.00 -25.76 13.85
CA LYS A 297 6.99 -25.20 14.76
C LYS A 297 5.58 -25.30 14.13
N PRO A 298 4.51 -25.31 14.94
CA PRO A 298 3.18 -25.12 14.39
C PRO A 298 3.11 -23.82 13.58
N LEU A 299 2.22 -23.78 12.59
CA LEU A 299 2.01 -22.62 11.75
C LEU A 299 0.59 -22.09 11.93
N VAL A 300 0.48 -20.78 12.18
CA VAL A 300 -0.78 -20.04 12.08
C VAL A 300 -0.76 -19.23 10.78
N ILE A 301 -1.66 -19.52 9.86
CA ILE A 301 -1.90 -18.71 8.66
C ILE A 301 -2.96 -17.67 9.03
N ALA A 302 -2.54 -16.43 9.27
CA ALA A 302 -3.41 -15.36 9.76
C ALA A 302 -3.92 -14.53 8.59
N VAL A 303 -5.23 -14.61 8.30
CA VAL A 303 -5.86 -13.98 7.14
C VAL A 303 -6.64 -12.73 7.55
N PHE A 304 -6.30 -11.58 6.99
CA PHE A 304 -6.88 -10.27 7.34
C PHE A 304 -8.18 -9.93 6.55
N TYR A 305 -8.98 -10.96 6.25
CA TYR A 305 -10.27 -10.89 5.58
C TYR A 305 -11.23 -11.90 6.22
N ASP A 306 -12.53 -11.80 5.92
CA ASP A 306 -13.47 -12.88 6.20
C ASP A 306 -13.31 -13.97 5.12
N TYR A 307 -12.59 -15.03 5.48
CA TYR A 307 -12.35 -16.20 4.64
C TYR A 307 -13.17 -17.41 5.09
N SER A 308 -14.24 -17.20 5.87
CA SER A 308 -15.03 -18.29 6.45
C SER A 308 -15.55 -19.26 5.38
N LYS A 309 -16.01 -18.76 4.24
CA LYS A 309 -16.54 -19.59 3.13
C LYS A 309 -15.45 -20.46 2.50
N GLU A 310 -14.30 -19.89 2.17
CA GLU A 310 -13.16 -20.56 1.57
C GLU A 310 -12.55 -21.57 2.53
N ALA A 311 -12.37 -21.18 3.80
CA ALA A 311 -11.83 -22.03 4.86
C ALA A 311 -12.71 -23.26 5.10
N ASN A 312 -14.03 -23.08 5.18
CA ASN A 312 -14.98 -24.18 5.34
C ASN A 312 -15.00 -25.10 4.12
N THR A 313 -14.92 -24.54 2.91
CA THR A 313 -14.83 -25.32 1.67
C THR A 313 -13.56 -26.18 1.66
N LEU A 314 -12.39 -25.59 1.97
CA LEU A 314 -11.13 -26.33 2.07
C LEU A 314 -11.19 -27.43 3.14
N MET A 315 -11.76 -27.13 4.30
CA MET A 315 -11.88 -28.09 5.38
C MET A 315 -12.71 -29.31 4.95
N GLN A 316 -13.87 -29.06 4.32
CA GLN A 316 -14.71 -30.12 3.79
C GLN A 316 -13.93 -30.98 2.80
N LEU A 317 -13.27 -30.36 1.82
CA LEU A 317 -12.51 -31.07 0.79
C LEU A 317 -11.36 -31.91 1.35
N LEU A 318 -10.60 -31.35 2.31
CA LEU A 318 -9.47 -32.03 2.92
C LEU A 318 -9.90 -33.19 3.83
N GLN A 319 -11.09 -33.14 4.42
CA GLN A 319 -11.58 -34.16 5.35
C GLN A 319 -12.41 -35.26 4.67
N THR A 320 -13.24 -34.93 3.69
CA THR A 320 -14.18 -35.89 3.09
C THR A 320 -13.67 -36.50 1.79
N ASP A 321 -12.69 -35.89 1.15
CA ASP A 321 -12.28 -36.16 -0.24
C ASP A 321 -13.44 -36.12 -1.27
N ASP A 322 -14.56 -35.50 -0.91
CA ASP A 322 -15.71 -35.28 -1.78
C ASP A 322 -15.62 -33.91 -2.44
N TRP A 323 -15.17 -33.90 -3.70
CA TRP A 323 -14.93 -32.67 -4.46
C TRP A 323 -16.16 -32.18 -5.23
N GLY A 324 -17.17 -33.03 -5.45
CA GLY A 324 -18.42 -32.68 -6.12
C GLY A 324 -18.27 -31.66 -7.26
N LYS A 325 -18.91 -30.50 -7.09
CA LYS A 325 -18.93 -29.37 -8.05
C LYS A 325 -17.58 -28.67 -8.25
N TYR A 326 -16.57 -28.96 -7.43
CA TYR A 326 -15.21 -28.40 -7.52
C TYR A 326 -14.26 -29.31 -8.31
N THR A 327 -14.77 -30.40 -8.90
CA THR A 327 -13.98 -31.26 -9.79
C THR A 327 -13.73 -30.54 -11.11
N MET A 328 -12.46 -30.24 -11.40
CA MET A 328 -12.02 -29.54 -12.60
C MET A 328 -10.60 -30.00 -13.01
N PRO A 329 -10.06 -29.60 -14.17
CA PRO A 329 -8.66 -29.88 -14.50
C PRO A 329 -7.71 -29.43 -13.38
N GLY A 330 -6.73 -30.27 -13.01
CA GLY A 330 -5.84 -30.04 -11.85
C GLY A 330 -6.31 -30.69 -10.54
N THR A 331 -7.56 -31.15 -10.43
CA THR A 331 -8.08 -31.78 -9.21
C THR A 331 -7.30 -33.05 -8.81
N LEU A 332 -6.91 -33.90 -9.76
CA LEU A 332 -6.19 -35.14 -9.46
C LEU A 332 -4.81 -34.84 -8.88
N GLU A 333 -4.11 -33.87 -9.48
CA GLU A 333 -2.80 -33.39 -9.07
C GLU A 333 -2.87 -32.78 -7.66
N ALA A 334 -3.88 -31.95 -7.38
CA ALA A 334 -4.14 -31.40 -6.06
C ALA A 334 -4.40 -32.49 -5.01
N LYS A 335 -5.24 -33.50 -5.31
CA LYS A 335 -5.49 -34.66 -4.44
C LYS A 335 -4.21 -35.42 -4.13
N ASN A 336 -3.37 -35.66 -5.14
CA ASN A 336 -2.09 -36.34 -4.98
C ASN A 336 -1.17 -35.56 -4.04
N ALA A 337 -1.09 -34.24 -4.18
CA ALA A 337 -0.30 -33.39 -3.28
C ALA A 337 -0.84 -33.40 -1.84
N ILE A 338 -2.16 -33.29 -1.65
CA ILE A 338 -2.82 -33.39 -0.33
C ILE A 338 -2.45 -34.70 0.36
N ASN A 339 -2.54 -35.81 -0.35
CA ASN A 339 -2.23 -37.14 0.16
C ASN A 339 -0.74 -37.30 0.48
N ALA A 340 0.14 -36.88 -0.44
CA ALA A 340 1.59 -36.97 -0.25
C ALA A 340 2.07 -36.14 0.96
N LEU A 341 1.44 -34.99 1.21
CA LEU A 341 1.79 -34.09 2.31
C LEU A 341 1.05 -34.40 3.63
N GLY A 342 0.07 -35.31 3.59
CA GLY A 342 -0.74 -35.69 4.75
C GLY A 342 -1.59 -34.55 5.33
N LEU A 343 -2.02 -33.60 4.49
CA LEU A 343 -2.68 -32.36 4.93
C LEU A 343 -3.94 -32.60 5.75
N SER A 344 -4.74 -33.62 5.41
CA SER A 344 -6.02 -33.92 6.07
C SER A 344 -5.92 -34.19 7.57
N LYS A 345 -4.73 -34.50 8.09
CA LYS A 345 -4.48 -34.81 9.50
C LYS A 345 -3.91 -33.64 10.30
N ILE A 346 -3.41 -32.61 9.62
CA ILE A 346 -2.61 -31.55 10.24
C ILE A 346 -3.20 -30.15 10.04
N PHE A 347 -4.18 -30.00 9.15
CA PHE A 347 -4.83 -28.74 8.85
C PHE A 347 -6.12 -28.55 9.65
N SER A 348 -6.27 -27.37 10.25
CA SER A 348 -7.49 -26.90 10.92
C SER A 348 -7.80 -25.45 10.52
N VAL A 349 -9.04 -25.01 10.74
CA VAL A 349 -9.49 -23.63 10.47
C VAL A 349 -10.18 -23.06 11.71
N ALA A 350 -10.13 -21.75 11.90
CA ALA A 350 -10.69 -21.09 13.06
C ALA A 350 -11.05 -19.61 12.84
N ASP A 351 -12.00 -19.12 13.62
CA ASP A 351 -12.38 -17.70 13.68
C ASP A 351 -11.65 -17.00 14.84
N ILE A 352 -11.04 -15.84 14.63
CA ILE A 352 -10.46 -15.05 15.73
C ILE A 352 -11.51 -14.58 16.76
N ALA A 353 -12.78 -14.50 16.35
CA ALA A 353 -13.90 -14.12 17.19
C ALA A 353 -14.44 -15.28 18.04
N ASP A 354 -14.15 -16.55 17.71
CA ASP A 354 -14.59 -17.69 18.51
C ASP A 354 -13.69 -17.86 19.75
N PRO A 355 -14.23 -17.83 20.98
CA PRO A 355 -13.46 -18.07 22.19
C PRO A 355 -12.72 -19.42 22.22
N LYS A 356 -13.18 -20.43 21.48
CA LYS A 356 -12.52 -21.73 21.37
C LYS A 356 -11.20 -21.65 20.60
N THR A 357 -11.03 -20.65 19.75
CA THR A 357 -9.81 -20.48 18.95
C THR A 357 -8.59 -20.24 19.83
N SER A 358 -8.75 -19.59 20.98
CA SER A 358 -7.69 -19.46 21.98
C SER A 358 -7.14 -20.82 22.41
N GLN A 359 -8.03 -21.75 22.77
CA GLN A 359 -7.65 -23.10 23.17
C GLN A 359 -7.05 -23.89 22.01
N GLN A 360 -7.52 -23.66 20.78
CA GLN A 360 -6.95 -24.32 19.60
C GLN A 360 -5.52 -23.87 19.34
N MET A 361 -5.21 -22.57 19.44
CA MET A 361 -3.87 -22.03 19.27
C MET A 361 -2.90 -22.58 20.32
N GLU A 362 -3.30 -22.60 21.59
CA GLU A 362 -2.50 -23.16 22.69
C GLU A 362 -2.23 -24.67 22.53
N ALA A 363 -3.16 -25.39 21.91
CA ALA A 363 -3.06 -26.84 21.70
C ALA A 363 -2.26 -27.24 20.44
N LEU A 364 -1.80 -26.27 19.64
CA LEU A 364 -1.09 -26.55 18.40
C LEU A 364 0.23 -27.30 18.65
N LYS A 365 0.44 -28.34 17.86
CA LYS A 365 1.63 -29.20 17.91
C LYS A 365 2.56 -28.95 16.72
N PRO A 366 3.87 -29.24 16.85
CA PRO A 366 4.81 -29.17 15.74
C PRO A 366 4.27 -29.80 14.46
N GLY A 367 4.39 -29.08 13.35
CA GLY A 367 3.90 -29.49 12.03
C GLY A 367 2.40 -29.39 11.80
N GLN A 368 1.59 -28.89 12.76
CA GLN A 368 0.19 -28.55 12.50
C GLN A 368 0.07 -27.17 11.84
N ILE A 369 -0.98 -26.99 11.06
CA ILE A 369 -1.31 -25.75 10.35
C ILE A 369 -2.73 -25.33 10.75
N LEU A 370 -2.86 -24.12 11.30
CA LEU A 370 -4.14 -23.51 11.62
C LEU A 370 -4.33 -22.29 10.72
N LEU A 371 -5.37 -22.29 9.89
CA LEU A 371 -5.79 -21.10 9.16
C LEU A 371 -6.81 -20.32 10.00
N VAL A 372 -6.48 -19.08 10.35
CA VAL A 372 -7.31 -18.22 11.18
C VAL A 372 -7.73 -17.02 10.37
N TRP A 373 -9.04 -16.81 10.18
CA TRP A 373 -9.52 -15.56 9.62
C TRP A 373 -9.71 -14.53 10.73
N LEU A 374 -9.16 -13.35 10.51
CA LEU A 374 -9.17 -12.22 11.43
C LEU A 374 -10.31 -11.26 11.13
N GLY A 375 -10.77 -11.21 9.87
CA GLY A 375 -11.65 -10.15 9.38
C GLY A 375 -10.98 -8.76 9.41
N PRO A 376 -11.77 -7.68 9.28
CA PRO A 376 -11.24 -6.32 9.36
C PRO A 376 -10.70 -6.03 10.76
N LEU A 377 -9.57 -5.33 10.82
CA LEU A 377 -8.90 -4.87 12.03
C LEU A 377 -8.52 -3.39 11.85
N PRO A 378 -8.53 -2.58 12.92
CA PRO A 378 -7.94 -1.24 12.87
C PRO A 378 -6.50 -1.29 12.39
N LYS A 379 -6.08 -0.21 11.69
CA LYS A 379 -4.76 -0.14 11.04
C LYS A 379 -3.60 -0.44 12.01
N MET A 380 -3.66 0.09 13.24
CA MET A 380 -2.67 -0.18 14.30
C MET A 380 -2.47 -1.69 14.55
N ILE A 381 -3.56 -2.45 14.67
CA ILE A 381 -3.50 -3.89 14.95
C ILE A 381 -3.10 -4.64 13.67
N PHE A 382 -3.66 -4.27 12.53
CA PHE A 382 -3.30 -4.85 11.22
C PHE A 382 -1.79 -4.74 10.99
N ASP A 383 -1.24 -3.53 11.07
CA ASP A 383 0.16 -3.24 10.79
C ASP A 383 1.09 -3.99 11.76
N GLY A 384 0.77 -4.01 13.06
CA GLY A 384 1.57 -4.68 14.08
C GLY A 384 1.64 -6.19 13.93
N LEU A 385 0.54 -6.83 13.51
CA LEU A 385 0.50 -8.26 13.24
C LEU A 385 1.13 -8.60 11.88
N TYR A 386 0.81 -7.82 10.85
CA TYR A 386 1.16 -8.12 9.46
C TYR A 386 2.65 -7.89 9.17
N ASN A 387 3.24 -6.82 9.71
CA ASN A 387 4.65 -6.49 9.51
C ASN A 387 5.59 -7.19 10.50
N TYR A 388 5.08 -8.10 11.33
CA TYR A 388 5.90 -8.86 12.28
C TYR A 388 6.89 -9.78 11.56
N THR A 389 8.19 -9.42 11.61
CA THR A 389 9.26 -10.12 10.91
C THR A 389 10.46 -10.51 11.77
N ASN A 390 10.53 -10.05 13.03
CA ASN A 390 11.71 -10.22 13.89
C ASN A 390 12.13 -11.69 14.06
N THR A 391 11.18 -12.56 14.40
CA THR A 391 11.42 -13.99 14.60
C THR A 391 10.58 -14.84 13.65
N ASN A 392 9.87 -14.18 12.73
CA ASN A 392 8.99 -14.85 11.80
C ASN A 392 9.80 -15.27 10.57
N VAL A 393 9.85 -16.57 10.33
CA VAL A 393 10.55 -17.16 9.18
C VAL A 393 9.68 -17.29 7.93
N TRP A 394 8.39 -16.99 8.06
CA TRP A 394 7.43 -17.16 6.98
C TRP A 394 7.20 -15.86 6.22
N PRO A 395 7.22 -15.90 4.88
CA PRO A 395 6.94 -14.73 4.06
C PRO A 395 5.48 -14.30 4.19
N GLN A 396 5.22 -13.00 4.21
CA GLN A 396 3.87 -12.46 4.10
C GLN A 396 3.29 -12.68 2.71
N ILE A 397 1.97 -12.78 2.61
CA ILE A 397 1.23 -12.66 1.34
C ILE A 397 0.56 -11.29 1.34
N ARG A 398 0.82 -10.48 0.30
CA ARG A 398 0.31 -9.11 0.19
C ARG A 398 -0.63 -8.92 -0.99
N GLU A 399 -1.56 -7.98 -0.83
CA GLU A 399 -2.38 -7.39 -1.87
C GLU A 399 -2.15 -5.89 -1.92
N GLY A 400 -2.27 -5.31 -3.13
CA GLY A 400 -2.19 -3.87 -3.29
C GLY A 400 -0.74 -3.36 -3.29
N ALA A 401 -0.56 -2.16 -3.81
CA ALA A 401 0.71 -1.45 -3.74
C ALA A 401 1.02 -0.97 -2.31
N ASN A 402 0.03 -0.46 -1.57
CA ASN A 402 0.25 0.04 -0.20
C ASN A 402 0.88 -0.98 0.75
N THR A 403 0.50 -2.26 0.63
CA THR A 403 1.07 -3.31 1.48
C THR A 403 2.49 -3.67 1.05
N PHE A 404 2.88 -3.44 -0.21
CA PHE A 404 4.29 -3.46 -0.58
C PHE A 404 5.07 -2.41 0.21
N ASP A 405 4.54 -1.20 0.27
CA ASP A 405 5.25 -0.07 0.87
C ASP A 405 5.46 -0.21 2.38
N SER A 406 4.56 -0.90 3.08
CA SER A 406 4.80 -1.30 4.47
C SER A 406 5.84 -2.41 4.58
N LEU A 407 5.77 -3.41 3.69
CA LEU A 407 6.61 -4.60 3.76
C LEU A 407 8.03 -4.38 3.26
N VAL A 408 8.27 -3.45 2.35
CA VAL A 408 9.60 -3.19 1.80
C VAL A 408 10.58 -2.78 2.89
N LEU A 409 10.09 -2.09 3.92
CA LEU A 409 10.89 -1.71 5.10
C LEU A 409 11.30 -2.91 5.98
N THR A 410 10.63 -4.05 5.85
CA THR A 410 11.05 -5.28 6.52
C THR A 410 12.30 -5.89 5.87
N GLY A 411 12.48 -5.67 4.56
CA GLY A 411 13.52 -6.30 3.76
C GLY A 411 13.37 -7.83 3.66
N LYS A 412 12.20 -8.37 4.02
CA LYS A 412 11.90 -9.79 3.95
C LYS A 412 11.19 -10.12 2.64
N PRO A 413 11.47 -11.29 2.04
CA PRO A 413 10.70 -11.75 0.90
C PRO A 413 9.23 -11.95 1.24
N HIS A 414 8.36 -11.61 0.29
CA HIS A 414 6.92 -11.75 0.43
C HIS A 414 6.29 -12.27 -0.88
N PHE A 415 5.16 -12.95 -0.76
CA PHE A 415 4.34 -13.39 -1.88
C PHE A 415 3.34 -12.34 -2.31
N ARG A 416 2.98 -12.43 -3.58
CA ARG A 416 1.93 -11.63 -4.18
C ARG A 416 1.38 -12.35 -5.40
N CYS A 417 0.14 -12.04 -5.75
CA CYS A 417 -0.53 -12.57 -6.91
C CYS A 417 -1.14 -11.48 -7.81
N THR A 418 -0.30 -10.56 -8.27
CA THR A 418 -0.62 -9.62 -9.35
C THR A 418 0.70 -9.01 -9.85
N PRO A 419 1.12 -9.19 -11.11
CA PRO A 419 2.42 -8.67 -11.56
C PRO A 419 2.45 -7.14 -11.72
N GLU A 420 1.30 -6.49 -11.92
CA GLU A 420 1.16 -5.08 -12.35
C GLU A 420 1.50 -4.02 -11.28
N TRP A 421 1.74 -4.41 -10.02
CA TRP A 421 2.17 -3.44 -8.99
C TRP A 421 3.48 -3.87 -8.32
N GLU A 422 4.21 -4.84 -8.88
CA GLU A 422 5.53 -5.21 -8.36
C GLU A 422 6.52 -4.08 -8.65
N LEU A 423 7.51 -3.89 -7.77
CA LEU A 423 8.67 -3.12 -8.18
C LEU A 423 9.32 -3.89 -9.33
N GLY A 424 9.56 -3.18 -10.43
CA GLY A 424 10.12 -3.75 -11.64
C GLY A 424 11.29 -4.70 -11.32
N PHE A 425 11.28 -5.88 -11.96
CA PHE A 425 12.30 -6.93 -11.76
C PHE A 425 13.72 -6.49 -12.18
N ASP A 426 13.89 -5.25 -12.64
CA ASP A 426 15.14 -4.62 -13.05
C ASP A 426 16.11 -4.39 -11.90
N TRP A 427 15.62 -4.40 -10.66
CA TRP A 427 16.45 -4.38 -9.45
C TRP A 427 17.17 -5.72 -9.18
N ILE A 428 16.82 -6.79 -9.91
CA ILE A 428 17.47 -8.09 -9.83
C ILE A 428 18.66 -8.14 -10.81
N ASN A 429 19.88 -8.05 -10.26
CA ASN A 429 21.11 -8.07 -11.07
C ASN A 429 21.48 -9.47 -11.59
N ASP A 430 21.06 -10.53 -10.90
CA ASP A 430 21.34 -11.91 -11.32
C ASP A 430 20.32 -12.32 -12.40
N PRO A 431 20.73 -12.49 -13.67
CA PRO A 431 19.81 -12.78 -14.76
C PRO A 431 19.11 -14.14 -14.59
N VAL A 432 19.78 -15.12 -13.99
CA VAL A 432 19.20 -16.46 -13.76
C VAL A 432 18.12 -16.37 -12.70
N PHE A 433 18.39 -15.67 -11.60
CA PHE A 433 17.40 -15.44 -10.56
C PHE A 433 16.25 -14.58 -11.07
N LYS A 434 16.52 -13.52 -11.85
CA LYS A 434 15.49 -12.67 -12.48
C LYS A 434 14.52 -13.49 -13.32
N ASP A 435 15.04 -14.33 -14.21
CA ASP A 435 14.21 -15.21 -15.04
C ASP A 435 13.38 -16.21 -14.23
N GLN A 436 13.97 -16.78 -13.16
CA GLN A 436 13.24 -17.67 -12.25
C GLN A 436 12.11 -16.94 -11.52
N PHE A 437 12.40 -15.74 -11.01
CA PHE A 437 11.46 -14.95 -10.25
C PHE A 437 10.30 -14.43 -11.13
N ILE A 438 10.60 -13.97 -12.34
CA ILE A 438 9.58 -13.61 -13.34
C ILE A 438 8.68 -14.81 -13.65
N ARG A 439 9.24 -15.96 -14.02
CA ARG A 439 8.45 -17.16 -14.33
C ARG A 439 7.57 -17.63 -13.17
N PHE A 440 8.06 -17.47 -11.94
CA PHE A 440 7.31 -17.84 -10.75
C PHE A 440 6.02 -17.02 -10.59
N TYR A 441 6.06 -15.71 -10.89
CA TYR A 441 4.89 -14.82 -10.81
C TYR A 441 4.11 -14.65 -12.15
N GLN A 442 4.69 -15.03 -13.28
CA GLN A 442 4.13 -14.74 -14.60
C GLN A 442 2.80 -15.49 -14.85
N TYR A 443 1.79 -14.77 -15.33
CA TYR A 443 0.54 -15.35 -15.82
C TYR A 443 0.59 -15.54 -17.35
N PRO A 444 0.04 -16.62 -17.93
CA PRO A 444 -0.54 -17.81 -17.28
C PRO A 444 0.51 -18.81 -16.77
N ASN A 445 0.11 -19.71 -15.85
CA ASN A 445 0.91 -20.80 -15.24
C ASN A 445 1.85 -20.46 -14.07
N GLY A 446 1.94 -19.21 -13.65
CA GLY A 446 2.60 -18.84 -12.39
C GLY A 446 1.73 -19.11 -11.17
N PHE A 447 2.24 -18.81 -9.97
CA PHE A 447 1.59 -18.98 -8.66
C PHE A 447 0.09 -18.59 -8.61
N CYS A 448 -0.32 -17.65 -9.46
CA CYS A 448 -1.64 -17.03 -9.44
C CYS A 448 -2.82 -17.74 -10.07
N ASP A 449 -2.59 -18.78 -10.87
CA ASP A 449 -3.59 -19.27 -11.83
C ASP A 449 -4.52 -20.34 -11.24
N GLY A 450 -4.64 -20.42 -9.90
CA GLY A 450 -5.60 -21.28 -9.22
C GLY A 450 -5.41 -22.76 -9.57
N MET A 451 -6.51 -23.45 -9.87
CA MET A 451 -6.48 -24.86 -10.31
C MET A 451 -5.86 -25.08 -11.67
N ASN A 452 -5.87 -24.08 -12.55
CA ASN A 452 -5.23 -24.21 -13.86
C ASN A 452 -3.72 -24.45 -13.68
N THR A 453 -3.11 -23.83 -12.66
CA THR A 453 -1.70 -24.07 -12.31
C THR A 453 -1.42 -25.50 -11.92
N TRP A 454 -2.32 -26.17 -11.18
CA TRP A 454 -2.13 -27.57 -10.80
C TRP A 454 -2.17 -28.50 -12.01
N GLN A 455 -2.91 -28.14 -13.05
CA GLN A 455 -2.91 -28.86 -14.31
C GLN A 455 -1.62 -28.60 -15.11
N SER A 456 -1.21 -27.35 -15.26
CA SER A 456 -0.08 -26.97 -16.13
C SER A 456 1.29 -27.15 -15.48
N ASN A 457 1.38 -26.95 -14.16
CA ASN A 457 2.54 -27.22 -13.32
C ASN A 457 2.09 -27.93 -12.01
N PRO A 458 1.93 -29.27 -12.03
CA PRO A 458 1.53 -30.06 -10.85
C PRO A 458 2.46 -29.93 -9.64
N MET A 459 3.66 -29.39 -9.85
CA MET A 459 4.73 -29.25 -8.84
C MET A 459 4.86 -27.83 -8.31
N ILE A 460 3.97 -26.90 -8.69
CA ILE A 460 4.02 -25.50 -8.27
C ILE A 460 4.10 -25.32 -6.74
N TYR A 461 3.42 -26.18 -5.97
CA TYR A 461 3.49 -26.14 -4.51
C TYR A 461 4.89 -26.43 -3.95
N GLN A 462 5.71 -27.20 -4.67
CA GLN A 462 7.11 -27.43 -4.30
C GLN A 462 7.96 -26.21 -4.62
N ASP A 463 7.73 -25.55 -5.75
CA ASP A 463 8.40 -24.29 -6.09
C ASP A 463 8.07 -23.19 -5.07
N LEU A 464 6.80 -23.10 -4.67
CA LEU A 464 6.33 -22.23 -3.58
C LEU A 464 6.97 -22.59 -2.24
N GLY A 465 7.02 -23.87 -1.89
CA GLY A 465 7.68 -24.34 -0.66
C GLY A 465 9.18 -24.04 -0.66
N ASN A 466 9.85 -24.21 -1.80
CA ASN A 466 11.25 -23.85 -1.98
C ASN A 466 11.48 -22.33 -1.88
N PHE A 467 10.54 -21.52 -2.36
CA PHE A 467 10.57 -20.08 -2.13
C PHE A 467 10.51 -19.76 -0.64
N ILE A 468 9.57 -20.36 0.11
CA ILE A 468 9.43 -20.18 1.56
C ILE A 468 10.74 -20.52 2.27
N VAL A 469 11.35 -21.66 1.93
CA VAL A 469 12.63 -22.07 2.53
C VAL A 469 13.76 -21.10 2.17
N LYS A 470 13.83 -20.63 0.91
CA LYS A 470 14.83 -19.64 0.48
C LYS A 470 14.63 -18.27 1.14
N ALA A 471 13.39 -17.90 1.47
CA ALA A 471 13.08 -16.63 2.11
C ALA A 471 13.57 -16.54 3.56
N GLU A 472 13.72 -17.68 4.24
CA GLU A 472 14.31 -17.75 5.57
C GLU A 472 15.83 -17.54 5.55
N ASN A 473 16.50 -18.04 4.51
CA ASN A 473 17.95 -17.91 4.36
C ASN A 473 18.35 -16.45 4.01
N PRO A 474 19.06 -15.73 4.89
CA PRO A 474 19.47 -14.34 4.63
C PRO A 474 20.44 -14.20 3.44
N ASP A 475 21.18 -15.26 3.11
CA ASP A 475 22.20 -15.25 2.04
C ASP A 475 21.62 -15.69 0.68
N SER A 476 20.32 -15.98 0.59
CA SER A 476 19.71 -16.33 -0.69
C SER A 476 19.64 -15.12 -1.62
N SER A 477 19.69 -15.35 -2.94
CA SER A 477 19.49 -14.27 -3.95
C SER A 477 18.16 -13.55 -3.73
N LEU A 478 17.15 -14.28 -3.25
CA LEU A 478 15.83 -13.76 -2.90
C LEU A 478 15.90 -12.77 -1.73
N SER A 479 16.49 -13.18 -0.60
CA SER A 479 16.65 -12.31 0.58
C SER A 479 17.54 -11.10 0.27
N THR A 480 18.62 -11.30 -0.48
CA THR A 480 19.53 -10.22 -0.89
C THR A 480 18.82 -9.16 -1.74
N TYR A 481 17.92 -9.58 -2.64
CA TYR A 481 17.10 -8.68 -3.44
C TYR A 481 16.21 -7.79 -2.55
N PHE A 482 15.45 -8.38 -1.62
CA PHE A 482 14.57 -7.61 -0.74
C PHE A 482 15.32 -6.70 0.23
N GLN A 483 16.49 -7.11 0.72
CA GLN A 483 17.36 -6.26 1.54
C GLN A 483 17.93 -5.07 0.74
N ARG A 484 18.25 -5.27 -0.54
CA ARG A 484 18.66 -4.19 -1.44
C ARG A 484 17.52 -3.18 -1.61
N ILE A 485 16.31 -3.64 -1.92
CA ILE A 485 15.16 -2.74 -2.09
C ILE A 485 14.90 -1.95 -0.81
N LYS A 486 14.94 -2.60 0.37
CA LYS A 486 14.85 -1.89 1.66
C LYS A 486 15.89 -0.78 1.78
N THR A 487 17.14 -1.07 1.44
CA THR A 487 18.24 -0.11 1.51
C THR A 487 17.97 1.10 0.60
N GLU A 488 17.43 0.87 -0.59
CA GLU A 488 17.06 1.92 -1.54
C GLU A 488 15.85 2.72 -1.07
N ALA A 489 14.84 2.06 -0.48
CA ALA A 489 13.65 2.70 0.06
C ALA A 489 13.94 3.60 1.26
N LEU A 490 14.99 3.31 2.03
CA LEU A 490 15.42 4.12 3.17
C LEU A 490 16.24 5.35 2.78
N LYS A 491 16.63 5.50 1.51
CA LYS A 491 17.38 6.67 1.05
C LYS A 491 16.44 7.89 0.96
N PRO A 492 16.77 9.04 1.59
CA PRO A 492 15.92 10.23 1.54
C PRO A 492 15.60 10.70 0.12
N GLU A 493 16.55 10.60 -0.80
CA GLU A 493 16.36 10.96 -2.21
C GLU A 493 15.34 10.08 -2.95
N ASN A 494 15.00 8.92 -2.40
CA ASN A 494 14.02 7.99 -2.95
C ASN A 494 12.66 8.08 -2.26
N ASP A 495 12.44 9.01 -1.33
CA ASP A 495 11.12 9.26 -0.76
C ASP A 495 10.20 9.90 -1.83
N ARG A 496 9.14 9.18 -2.20
CA ARG A 496 8.19 9.61 -3.22
C ARG A 496 7.40 10.85 -2.82
N ILE A 497 7.01 10.98 -1.55
CA ILE A 497 6.27 12.14 -1.05
C ILE A 497 7.17 13.38 -1.06
N HIS A 498 8.42 13.23 -0.59
CA HIS A 498 9.41 14.32 -0.64
C HIS A 498 9.63 14.80 -2.08
N TYR A 499 9.83 13.86 -3.02
CA TYR A 499 10.04 14.17 -4.43
C TYR A 499 8.85 14.94 -5.03
N VAL A 500 7.61 14.53 -4.73
CA VAL A 500 6.43 15.25 -5.20
C VAL A 500 6.35 16.67 -4.61
N LEU A 501 6.68 16.85 -3.33
CA LEU A 501 6.71 18.18 -2.70
C LEU A 501 7.77 19.09 -3.34
N GLN A 502 8.91 18.57 -3.80
CA GLN A 502 9.86 19.34 -4.60
C GLN A 502 9.24 19.82 -5.91
N GLY A 503 8.41 18.98 -6.56
CA GLY A 503 7.60 19.36 -7.71
C GLY A 503 6.65 20.51 -7.43
N VAL A 504 5.89 20.41 -6.33
CA VAL A 504 4.98 21.46 -5.86
C VAL A 504 5.73 22.78 -5.66
N ILE A 505 6.87 22.76 -4.97
CA ILE A 505 7.70 23.96 -4.73
C ILE A 505 8.15 24.60 -6.04
N ASN A 506 8.60 23.80 -7.01
CA ASN A 506 9.04 24.31 -8.30
C ASN A 506 7.90 25.03 -9.04
N ILE A 507 6.68 24.48 -8.98
CA ILE A 507 5.48 25.09 -9.56
C ILE A 507 5.16 26.42 -8.86
N LEU A 508 5.10 26.42 -7.52
CA LEU A 508 4.76 27.61 -6.73
C LEU A 508 5.78 28.74 -6.93
N ASN A 509 7.07 28.40 -6.98
CA ASN A 509 8.14 29.36 -7.23
C ASN A 509 8.06 29.98 -8.62
N THR A 510 7.70 29.19 -9.64
CA THR A 510 7.56 29.66 -11.02
C THR A 510 6.35 30.60 -11.17
N HIS A 511 5.22 30.27 -10.55
CA HIS A 511 4.01 31.11 -10.57
C HIS A 511 4.22 32.44 -9.84
N SER A 512 4.90 32.43 -8.69
CA SER A 512 5.23 33.66 -7.96
C SER A 512 6.07 34.64 -8.80
N GLN A 513 6.95 34.13 -9.66
CA GLN A 513 7.76 34.95 -10.56
C GLN A 513 6.96 35.53 -11.73
N LYS A 514 6.04 34.76 -12.33
CA LYS A 514 5.15 35.25 -13.39
C LYS A 514 4.22 36.37 -12.91
N GLY A 515 3.65 36.23 -11.70
CA GLY A 515 2.81 37.27 -11.10
C GLY A 515 3.57 38.59 -10.83
N LYS A 516 4.86 38.51 -10.47
CA LYS A 516 5.72 39.71 -10.30
C LYS A 516 6.14 40.35 -11.63
N ALA A 517 6.35 39.55 -12.67
CA ALA A 517 6.71 40.04 -14.00
C ALA A 517 5.54 40.71 -14.75
N ALA A 518 4.28 40.38 -14.41
CA ALA A 518 3.10 41.01 -15.00
C ALA A 518 2.72 42.35 -14.34
N VAL A 519 3.36 42.71 -13.23
CA VAL A 519 3.10 43.95 -12.45
C VAL A 519 4.22 44.99 -12.65
N LEU A 520 5.27 44.65 -13.41
CA LEU A 520 6.34 45.55 -13.87
C LEU A 520 6.13 45.86 -15.36
#